data_AF-A0A916CJ25-F1
#
_entry.id   AF-A0A916CJ25-F1
#
_cell.length_a   1.000
_cell.length_b   1.000
_cell.length_c   1.000
_cell.angle_alpha   90.00
_cell.angle_beta   90.00
_cell.angle_gamma   90.00
#
_symmetry.space_group_name_H-M   'P 1'
#
loop_
_entity.id
_entity.type
_entity.pdbx_description
1 polymer ?
#
loop_
_entity_poly.entity_id
_entity_poly.type
_entity_poly.pdbx_seq_one_letter_code
_entity_poly.pdbx_strand_id
1 'polypeptide(L)'
;APSPWGRLLQAREYDPFSCLGPARDTGGWRIRVFRPGAAAVALETPTGMEAFACTDPAGIFEWRGAALQEEPYRLLVEEGGARQHCHDPYAFPPAATSHDLYLFSEGRNYQAYHLLGARIEPRRGVTGTCFRVWAPNAERVSVVGEFNRWDGRIHPMASLGASGVWELFIPGLAAGTLYKYEIRNRASGAVQVKSDPYGQRFELRPATAACVPPPPAHAWSDGDWLARRAQWDWLHAPVSIYELHAGSWRRHPGGRFYSYRELAEHLLPYVLDMGYTHIELLPVSEHPLDESWGYQTTGYFAPTRRFGSADDLRGFIDACHGAGIGVLLDWAPGHFPEDQFALA
;
A
#
# COMPACT_ATOMS: atom_id res chain seq x y z
N ALA A 1 -0.34 -13.36 -37.42
CA ALA A 1 0.61 -12.68 -36.51
C ALA A 1 0.22 -13.03 -35.08
N PRO A 2 1.15 -13.19 -34.13
CA PRO A 2 0.77 -13.33 -32.72
C PRO A 2 -0.06 -12.12 -32.29
N SER A 3 -1.09 -12.35 -31.47
CA SER A 3 -1.94 -11.27 -30.96
C SER A 3 -1.07 -10.23 -30.23
N PRO A 4 -1.25 -8.92 -30.47
CA PRO A 4 -0.44 -7.88 -29.84
C PRO A 4 -0.63 -7.80 -28.31
N TRP A 5 -1.65 -8.47 -27.76
CA TRP A 5 -1.92 -8.60 -26.33
C TRP A 5 -1.81 -10.05 -25.82
N GLY A 6 -1.09 -10.92 -26.54
CA GLY A 6 -0.93 -12.32 -26.14
C GLY A 6 -0.33 -12.51 -24.74
N ARG A 7 0.64 -11.67 -24.34
CA ARG A 7 1.21 -11.69 -22.98
C ARG A 7 0.19 -11.26 -21.94
N LEU A 8 -0.61 -10.24 -22.22
CA LEU A 8 -1.67 -9.77 -21.34
C LEU A 8 -2.69 -10.88 -21.07
N LEU A 9 -3.20 -11.55 -22.11
CA LEU A 9 -4.16 -12.64 -21.97
C LEU A 9 -3.59 -13.87 -21.24
N GLN A 10 -2.28 -14.08 -21.33
CA GLN A 10 -1.58 -15.13 -20.60
C GLN A 10 -1.21 -14.72 -19.16
N ALA A 11 -1.56 -13.51 -18.71
CA ALA A 11 -1.18 -12.94 -17.42
C ALA A 11 0.35 -12.85 -17.22
N ARG A 12 1.06 -12.36 -18.25
CA ARG A 12 2.53 -12.25 -18.32
C ARG A 12 3.03 -10.88 -18.77
N GLU A 13 2.14 -9.90 -18.88
CA GLU A 13 2.50 -8.57 -19.38
C GLU A 13 3.28 -7.77 -18.32
N TYR A 14 4.46 -7.28 -18.68
CA TYR A 14 5.33 -6.52 -17.79
C TYR A 14 5.24 -5.00 -18.04
N ASP A 15 4.79 -4.61 -19.23
CA ASP A 15 4.52 -3.22 -19.60
C ASP A 15 3.10 -3.12 -20.20
N PRO A 16 2.06 -3.08 -19.35
CA PRO A 16 0.69 -2.98 -19.82
C PRO A 16 0.39 -1.68 -20.57
N PHE A 17 1.16 -0.59 -20.37
CA PHE A 17 0.98 0.67 -21.08
C PHE A 17 1.40 0.60 -22.55
N SER A 18 2.18 -0.43 -22.94
CA SER A 18 2.49 -0.69 -24.34
C SER A 18 1.25 -1.09 -25.16
N CYS A 19 0.23 -1.68 -24.52
CA CYS A 19 -0.94 -2.22 -25.20
C CYS A 19 -2.30 -1.70 -24.70
N LEU A 20 -2.40 -1.23 -23.45
CA LEU A 20 -3.59 -0.65 -22.82
C LEU A 20 -3.52 0.88 -22.73
N GLY A 21 -4.66 1.51 -22.47
CA GLY A 21 -4.77 2.95 -22.33
C GLY A 21 -4.89 3.71 -23.66
N PRO A 22 -4.83 5.05 -23.59
CA PRO A 22 -4.89 5.90 -24.77
C PRO A 22 -3.56 5.86 -25.53
N ALA A 23 -3.62 5.82 -26.85
CA ALA A 23 -2.46 5.96 -27.72
C ALA A 23 -2.85 6.60 -29.05
N ARG A 24 -1.87 7.22 -29.72
CA ARG A 24 -2.03 7.80 -31.04
C ARG A 24 -1.43 6.86 -32.10
N ASP A 25 -2.17 6.60 -33.16
CA ASP A 25 -1.71 5.86 -34.34
C ASP A 25 -1.92 6.68 -35.62
N THR A 26 -1.61 6.10 -36.79
CA THR A 26 -1.75 6.76 -38.09
C THR A 26 -3.20 7.09 -38.45
N GLY A 27 -4.18 6.42 -37.85
CA GLY A 27 -5.61 6.60 -38.07
C GLY A 27 -6.32 7.49 -37.05
N GLY A 28 -5.60 7.99 -36.03
CA GLY A 28 -6.16 8.87 -34.99
C GLY A 28 -5.79 8.41 -33.58
N TRP A 29 -6.75 8.53 -32.67
CA TRP A 29 -6.65 8.04 -31.30
C TRP A 29 -7.26 6.65 -31.18
N ARG A 30 -6.61 5.81 -30.37
CA ARG A 30 -7.15 4.55 -29.86
C ARG A 30 -7.15 4.55 -28.35
N ILE A 31 -8.17 3.96 -27.75
CA ILE A 31 -8.17 3.58 -26.33
C ILE A 31 -8.40 2.08 -26.27
N ARG A 32 -7.55 1.36 -25.54
CA ARG A 32 -7.73 -0.08 -25.33
C ARG A 32 -7.82 -0.40 -23.85
N VAL A 33 -8.81 -1.19 -23.48
CA VAL A 33 -8.99 -1.64 -22.10
C VAL A 33 -9.12 -3.16 -22.04
N PHE A 34 -8.69 -3.71 -20.91
CA PHE A 34 -8.91 -5.11 -20.57
C PHE A 34 -9.91 -5.18 -19.41
N ARG A 35 -11.09 -5.76 -19.69
CA ARG A 35 -12.19 -5.93 -18.75
C ARG A 35 -12.78 -7.34 -18.91
N PRO A 36 -12.11 -8.37 -18.36
CA PRO A 36 -12.63 -9.73 -18.36
C PRO A 36 -13.99 -9.77 -17.66
N GLY A 37 -15.02 -10.26 -18.35
CA GLY A 37 -16.38 -10.38 -17.80
C GLY A 37 -17.30 -9.17 -18.07
N ALA A 38 -16.78 -8.07 -18.62
CA ALA A 38 -17.63 -6.97 -19.06
C ALA A 38 -18.43 -7.38 -20.31
N ALA A 39 -19.70 -7.01 -20.33
CA ALA A 39 -20.58 -7.15 -21.48
C ALA A 39 -20.39 -6.01 -22.49
N ALA A 40 -20.12 -4.80 -22.01
CA ALA A 40 -19.89 -3.64 -22.84
C ALA A 40 -18.99 -2.61 -22.12
N VAL A 41 -18.29 -1.81 -22.93
CA VAL A 41 -17.53 -0.64 -22.47
C VAL A 41 -17.87 0.52 -23.41
N ALA A 42 -18.06 1.72 -22.86
CA ALA A 42 -18.25 2.94 -23.62
C ALA A 42 -17.39 4.08 -23.07
N LEU A 43 -16.98 5.00 -23.95
CA LEU A 43 -16.31 6.25 -23.63
C LEU A 43 -17.37 7.31 -23.33
N GLU A 44 -17.22 8.03 -22.22
CA GLU A 44 -18.04 9.21 -21.91
C GLU A 44 -17.48 10.41 -22.68
N THR A 45 -18.31 11.03 -23.52
CA THR A 45 -17.99 12.22 -24.32
C THR A 45 -19.01 13.34 -24.08
N PRO A 46 -18.66 14.61 -24.37
CA PRO A 46 -19.60 15.73 -24.31
C PRO A 46 -20.91 15.52 -25.09
N THR A 47 -20.89 14.68 -26.13
CA THR A 47 -22.06 14.39 -26.97
C THR A 47 -22.80 13.11 -26.62
N GLY A 48 -22.32 12.33 -25.64
CA GLY A 48 -22.94 11.09 -25.19
C GLY A 48 -21.96 9.96 -24.92
N MET A 49 -22.39 8.73 -25.13
CA MET A 49 -21.57 7.54 -24.93
C MET A 49 -21.14 6.94 -26.26
N GLU A 50 -19.85 6.69 -26.43
CA GLU A 50 -19.31 6.02 -27.63
C GLU A 50 -18.87 4.61 -27.29
N ALA A 51 -19.50 3.61 -27.89
CA ALA A 51 -19.21 2.21 -27.59
C ALA A 51 -17.81 1.78 -28.07
N PHE A 52 -17.13 0.98 -27.27
CA PHE A 52 -15.93 0.26 -27.69
C PHE A 52 -16.33 -0.99 -28.48
N ALA A 53 -15.55 -1.33 -29.49
CA ALA A 53 -15.65 -2.63 -30.16
C ALA A 53 -14.97 -3.70 -29.30
N CYS A 54 -15.62 -4.86 -29.12
CA CYS A 54 -14.99 -6.03 -28.53
C CYS A 54 -14.06 -6.66 -29.57
N THR A 55 -12.74 -6.44 -29.42
CA THR A 55 -11.74 -6.95 -30.36
C THR A 55 -11.24 -8.34 -30.00
N ASP A 56 -11.45 -8.77 -28.75
CA ASP A 56 -11.14 -10.11 -28.27
C ASP A 56 -12.19 -10.53 -27.22
N PRO A 57 -12.88 -11.68 -27.39
CA PRO A 57 -13.90 -12.13 -26.44
C PRO A 57 -13.36 -12.42 -25.04
N ALA A 58 -12.04 -12.50 -24.86
CA ALA A 58 -11.43 -12.56 -23.53
C ALA A 58 -11.57 -11.26 -22.71
N GLY A 59 -12.15 -10.20 -23.29
CA GLY A 59 -12.45 -8.93 -22.62
C GLY A 59 -11.56 -7.77 -23.07
N ILE A 60 -11.05 -7.81 -24.31
CA ILE A 60 -10.32 -6.67 -24.88
C ILE A 60 -11.31 -5.82 -25.68
N PHE A 61 -11.42 -4.56 -25.27
CA PHE A 61 -12.28 -3.58 -25.91
C PHE A 61 -11.41 -2.45 -26.46
N GLU A 62 -11.72 -1.99 -27.67
CA GLU A 62 -11.03 -0.89 -28.33
C GLU A 62 -12.02 0.16 -28.84
N TRP A 63 -11.74 1.42 -28.51
CA TRP A 63 -12.38 2.58 -29.10
C TRP A 63 -11.40 3.29 -30.02
N ARG A 64 -11.93 3.87 -31.10
CA ARG A 64 -11.17 4.68 -32.07
C ARG A 64 -11.91 5.96 -32.38
N GLY A 65 -11.17 7.06 -32.45
CA GLY A 65 -11.73 8.36 -32.81
C GLY A 65 -10.67 9.31 -33.36
N ALA A 66 -11.13 10.36 -34.05
CA ALA A 66 -10.22 11.35 -34.64
C ALA A 66 -9.50 12.21 -33.58
N ALA A 67 -10.17 12.46 -32.44
CA ALA A 67 -9.65 13.27 -31.33
C ALA A 67 -10.15 12.71 -29.99
N LEU A 68 -9.28 12.70 -29.00
CA LEU A 68 -9.66 12.50 -27.60
C LEU A 68 -10.04 13.86 -27.01
N GLN A 69 -11.32 14.04 -26.66
CA GLN A 69 -11.87 15.36 -26.30
C GLN A 69 -11.55 15.75 -24.85
N GLU A 70 -11.42 14.78 -23.94
CA GLU A 70 -11.14 15.01 -22.53
C GLU A 70 -10.03 14.08 -22.03
N GLU A 71 -9.13 14.62 -21.20
CA GLU A 71 -8.14 13.85 -20.45
C GLU A 71 -8.08 14.32 -18.99
N PRO A 72 -8.14 13.41 -18.00
CA PRO A 72 -8.38 11.96 -18.15
C PRO A 72 -9.86 11.66 -18.49
N TYR A 73 -10.07 10.83 -19.51
CA TYR A 73 -11.42 10.40 -19.92
C TYR A 73 -12.07 9.45 -18.90
N ARG A 74 -13.39 9.28 -19.02
CA ARG A 74 -14.20 8.36 -18.22
C ARG A 74 -14.81 7.27 -19.08
N LEU A 75 -14.99 6.11 -18.48
CA LEU A 75 -15.57 4.93 -19.08
C LEU A 75 -16.86 4.57 -18.37
N LEU A 76 -17.84 4.10 -19.13
CA LEU A 76 -18.98 3.34 -18.62
C LEU A 76 -18.72 1.85 -18.89
N VAL A 77 -18.61 1.06 -17.83
CA VAL A 77 -18.41 -0.39 -17.91
C VAL A 77 -19.69 -1.10 -17.48
N GLU A 78 -20.18 -2.01 -18.32
CA GLU A 78 -21.29 -2.91 -17.99
C GLU A 78 -20.75 -4.29 -17.66
N GLU A 79 -20.95 -4.75 -16.43
CA GLU A 79 -20.48 -6.05 -15.96
C GLU A 79 -21.51 -6.66 -15.00
N GLY A 80 -21.88 -7.93 -15.20
CA GLY A 80 -22.82 -8.62 -14.30
C GLY A 80 -24.19 -7.95 -14.16
N GLY A 81 -24.63 -7.19 -15.17
CA GLY A 81 -25.88 -6.42 -15.14
C GLY A 81 -25.80 -5.07 -14.41
N ALA A 82 -24.64 -4.72 -13.84
CA ALA A 82 -24.39 -3.41 -13.25
C ALA A 82 -23.68 -2.49 -14.25
N ARG A 83 -23.92 -1.17 -14.12
CA ARG A 83 -23.23 -0.12 -14.87
C ARG A 83 -22.39 0.72 -13.92
N GLN A 84 -21.11 0.89 -14.22
CA GLN A 84 -20.20 1.68 -13.40
C GLN A 84 -19.44 2.70 -14.24
N HIS A 85 -19.41 3.95 -13.78
CA HIS A 85 -18.50 4.96 -14.31
C HIS A 85 -17.15 4.86 -13.60
N CYS A 86 -16.06 4.83 -14.35
CA CYS A 86 -14.71 4.82 -13.80
C CYS A 86 -13.71 5.51 -14.74
N HIS A 87 -12.53 5.83 -14.22
CA HIS A 87 -11.38 6.17 -15.06
C HIS A 87 -10.59 4.91 -15.40
N ASP A 88 -9.88 4.90 -16.52
CA ASP A 88 -8.96 3.83 -16.87
C ASP A 88 -7.63 3.97 -16.09
N PRO A 89 -7.20 2.96 -15.30
CA PRO A 89 -5.86 2.95 -14.69
C PRO A 89 -4.74 3.19 -15.71
N TYR A 90 -4.88 2.69 -16.93
CA TYR A 90 -3.86 2.79 -17.97
C TYR A 90 -3.85 4.13 -18.72
N ALA A 91 -4.72 5.08 -18.34
CA ALA A 91 -4.61 6.49 -18.74
C ALA A 91 -3.59 7.28 -17.89
N PHE A 92 -3.04 6.68 -16.83
CA PHE A 92 -2.11 7.30 -15.89
C PHE A 92 -0.75 6.57 -15.91
N PRO A 93 0.18 6.96 -16.80
CA PRO A 93 1.49 6.31 -16.90
C PRO A 93 2.29 6.43 -15.59
N PRO A 94 3.30 5.56 -15.39
CA PRO A 94 4.15 5.62 -14.22
C PRO A 94 4.83 6.99 -14.04
N ALA A 95 4.98 7.42 -12.79
CA ALA A 95 5.45 8.75 -12.43
C ALA A 95 6.63 8.76 -11.44
N ALA A 96 7.17 7.60 -11.05
CA ALA A 96 8.37 7.56 -10.20
C ALA A 96 9.54 8.30 -10.88
N THR A 97 10.25 9.13 -10.12
CA THR A 97 11.38 9.88 -10.67
C THR A 97 12.58 8.96 -10.87
N SER A 98 13.37 9.22 -11.92
CA SER A 98 14.62 8.48 -12.16
C SER A 98 15.62 8.66 -11.00
N HIS A 99 15.57 9.81 -10.32
CA HIS A 99 16.41 10.09 -9.15
C HIS A 99 16.08 9.20 -7.96
N ASP A 100 14.79 9.05 -7.62
CA ASP A 100 14.35 8.21 -6.50
C ASP A 100 14.67 6.74 -6.76
N LEU A 101 14.45 6.27 -8.00
CA LEU A 101 14.78 4.92 -8.43
C LEU A 101 16.29 4.67 -8.38
N TYR A 102 17.10 5.63 -8.81
CA TYR A 102 18.56 5.55 -8.72
C TYR A 102 19.04 5.45 -7.27
N LEU A 103 18.58 6.35 -6.39
CA LEU A 103 18.95 6.30 -4.97
C LEU A 103 18.49 5.00 -4.31
N PHE A 104 17.32 4.48 -4.69
CA PHE A 104 16.83 3.20 -4.19
C PHE A 104 17.72 2.04 -4.65
N SER A 105 18.09 1.99 -5.93
CA SER A 105 19.03 1.01 -6.48
C SER A 105 20.41 1.04 -5.81
N GLU A 106 20.88 2.23 -5.41
CA GLU A 106 22.16 2.40 -4.70
C GLU A 106 22.06 2.09 -3.18
N GLY A 107 20.88 1.78 -2.66
CA GLY A 107 20.67 1.60 -1.21
C GLY A 107 20.83 2.89 -0.40
N ARG A 108 20.68 4.06 -1.06
CA ARG A 108 20.89 5.40 -0.47
C ARG A 108 19.60 6.20 -0.32
N ASN A 109 18.45 5.63 -0.71
CA ASN A 109 17.16 6.24 -0.45
C ASN A 109 16.69 5.92 0.98
N TYR A 110 17.15 6.72 1.96
CA TYR A 110 16.76 6.58 3.37
C TYR A 110 15.28 6.87 3.64
N GLN A 111 14.56 7.40 2.64
CA GLN A 111 13.14 7.67 2.66
C GLN A 111 12.39 6.82 1.63
N ALA A 112 12.88 5.61 1.34
CA ALA A 112 12.26 4.72 0.36
C ALA A 112 10.78 4.41 0.66
N TYR A 113 10.31 4.60 1.89
CA TYR A 113 8.89 4.50 2.26
C TYR A 113 8.00 5.62 1.67
N HIS A 114 8.58 6.73 1.20
CA HIS A 114 7.90 7.71 0.36
C HIS A 114 7.85 7.30 -1.12
N LEU A 115 8.67 6.32 -1.54
CA LEU A 115 8.69 5.77 -2.89
C LEU A 115 7.91 4.45 -3.00
N LEU A 116 7.97 3.55 -2.04
CA LEU A 116 7.36 2.21 -2.09
C LEU A 116 6.08 2.12 -1.25
N GLY A 117 5.27 1.10 -1.49
CA GLY A 117 3.98 0.89 -0.84
C GLY A 117 2.79 1.48 -1.61
N ALA A 118 1.63 1.52 -0.95
CA ALA A 118 0.42 2.18 -1.44
C ALA A 118 0.32 3.62 -0.91
N ARG A 119 0.08 4.59 -1.81
CA ARG A 119 -0.09 6.00 -1.47
C ARG A 119 -1.25 6.63 -2.21
N ILE A 120 -2.09 7.34 -1.48
CA ILE A 120 -3.14 8.17 -2.06
C ILE A 120 -2.49 9.44 -2.61
N GLU A 121 -2.67 9.71 -3.89
CA GLU A 121 -2.14 10.89 -4.55
C GLU A 121 -3.06 11.35 -5.68
N PRO A 122 -3.10 12.67 -5.96
CA PRO A 122 -3.76 13.17 -7.17
C PRO A 122 -2.85 12.99 -8.39
N ARG A 123 -3.39 12.48 -9.49
CA ARG A 123 -2.76 12.51 -10.82
C ARG A 123 -3.70 13.11 -11.84
N ARG A 124 -3.25 14.13 -12.56
CA ARG A 124 -4.04 14.82 -13.61
C ARG A 124 -5.47 15.20 -13.13
N GLY A 125 -5.57 15.71 -11.91
CA GLY A 125 -6.86 16.11 -11.30
C GLY A 125 -7.71 14.98 -10.71
N VAL A 126 -7.30 13.71 -10.86
CA VAL A 126 -8.03 12.55 -10.32
C VAL A 126 -7.29 11.98 -9.12
N THR A 127 -7.99 11.84 -7.99
CA THR A 127 -7.43 11.17 -6.81
C THR A 127 -7.52 9.66 -6.97
N GLY A 128 -6.46 8.95 -6.60
CA GLY A 128 -6.42 7.49 -6.59
C GLY A 128 -5.28 6.99 -5.73
N THR A 129 -5.00 5.70 -5.82
CA THR A 129 -3.89 5.08 -5.08
C THR A 129 -2.79 4.64 -6.06
N CYS A 130 -1.57 5.13 -5.83
CA CYS A 130 -0.37 4.61 -6.48
C CYS A 130 0.21 3.45 -5.66
N PHE A 131 0.46 2.33 -6.32
CA PHE A 131 1.12 1.17 -5.75
C PHE A 131 2.51 1.03 -6.33
N ARG A 132 3.51 0.82 -5.47
CA ARG A 132 4.88 0.56 -5.89
C ARG A 132 5.52 -0.55 -5.05
N VAL A 133 6.07 -1.57 -5.71
CA VAL A 133 6.74 -2.69 -5.02
C VAL A 133 8.02 -3.09 -5.75
N TRP A 134 9.05 -3.47 -5.00
CA TRP A 134 10.29 -3.99 -5.54
C TRP A 134 10.20 -5.51 -5.71
N ALA A 135 10.27 -5.98 -6.95
CA ALA A 135 10.20 -7.39 -7.32
C ALA A 135 11.00 -7.65 -8.62
N PRO A 136 12.34 -7.53 -8.58
CA PRO A 136 13.19 -7.46 -9.78
C PRO A 136 13.11 -8.72 -10.66
N ASN A 137 12.91 -9.89 -10.04
CA ASN A 137 12.89 -11.18 -10.71
C ASN A 137 11.47 -11.65 -11.09
N ALA A 138 10.46 -10.81 -10.90
CA ALA A 138 9.11 -11.09 -11.36
C ALA A 138 9.05 -11.03 -12.90
N GLU A 139 8.17 -11.85 -13.49
CA GLU A 139 7.71 -11.67 -14.86
C GLU A 139 6.55 -10.69 -14.93
N ARG A 140 5.68 -10.71 -13.92
CA ARG A 140 4.53 -9.83 -13.79
C ARG A 140 4.21 -9.62 -12.32
N VAL A 141 3.88 -8.39 -11.96
CA VAL A 141 3.23 -8.05 -10.69
C VAL A 141 1.86 -7.47 -11.00
N SER A 142 0.86 -7.77 -10.16
CA SER A 142 -0.48 -7.18 -10.26
C SER A 142 -1.00 -6.80 -8.90
N VAL A 143 -1.76 -5.70 -8.84
CA VAL A 143 -2.48 -5.33 -7.61
C VAL A 143 -3.79 -6.11 -7.57
N VAL A 144 -4.04 -6.80 -6.47
CA VAL A 144 -5.26 -7.60 -6.27
C VAL A 144 -5.96 -7.16 -5.00
N GLY A 145 -7.29 -7.09 -5.03
CA GLY A 145 -8.13 -6.74 -3.89
C GLY A 145 -9.60 -6.92 -4.23
N GLU A 146 -10.50 -6.52 -3.34
CA GLU A 146 -11.94 -6.65 -3.57
C GLU A 146 -12.41 -5.90 -4.84
N PHE A 147 -11.80 -4.75 -5.12
CA PHE A 147 -12.10 -3.89 -6.27
C PHE A 147 -11.87 -4.56 -7.64
N ASN A 148 -11.13 -5.66 -7.70
CA ASN A 148 -10.98 -6.49 -8.89
C ASN A 148 -11.22 -7.98 -8.60
N ARG A 149 -11.98 -8.29 -7.56
CA ARG A 149 -12.33 -9.67 -7.15
C ARG A 149 -11.10 -10.56 -6.96
N TRP A 150 -10.00 -9.97 -6.51
CA TRP A 150 -8.71 -10.64 -6.33
C TRP A 150 -8.14 -11.28 -7.61
N ASP A 151 -8.52 -10.79 -8.79
CA ASP A 151 -8.05 -11.30 -10.09
C ASP A 151 -6.83 -10.51 -10.58
N GLY A 152 -5.65 -11.14 -10.51
CA GLY A 152 -4.40 -10.52 -10.95
C GLY A 152 -4.31 -10.24 -12.44
N ARG A 153 -5.24 -10.71 -13.27
CA ARG A 153 -5.25 -10.38 -14.70
C ARG A 153 -5.67 -8.93 -14.96
N ILE A 154 -6.45 -8.33 -14.05
CA ILE A 154 -7.17 -7.07 -14.30
C ILE A 154 -6.29 -5.83 -14.10
N HIS A 155 -5.40 -5.85 -13.10
CA HIS A 155 -4.53 -4.72 -12.74
C HIS A 155 -3.03 -5.08 -12.74
N PRO A 156 -2.47 -5.57 -13.86
CA PRO A 156 -1.01 -5.69 -14.00
C PRO A 156 -0.32 -4.33 -13.87
N MET A 157 0.82 -4.35 -13.18
CA MET A 157 1.69 -3.20 -12.95
C MET A 157 2.74 -3.08 -14.05
N ALA A 158 3.28 -1.88 -14.25
CA ALA A 158 4.39 -1.65 -15.16
C ALA A 158 5.73 -1.82 -14.46
N SER A 159 6.64 -2.58 -15.07
CA SER A 159 8.03 -2.67 -14.63
C SER A 159 8.79 -1.38 -14.97
N LEU A 160 9.45 -0.79 -13.98
CA LEU A 160 10.27 0.42 -14.13
C LEU A 160 11.73 0.06 -14.49
N GLY A 161 11.87 -0.87 -15.43
CA GLY A 161 13.15 -1.30 -16.00
C GLY A 161 14.13 -1.88 -14.97
N ALA A 162 15.38 -1.44 -15.05
CA ALA A 162 16.49 -1.98 -14.28
C ALA A 162 16.38 -1.75 -12.76
N SER A 163 15.51 -0.84 -12.31
CA SER A 163 15.26 -0.63 -10.86
C SER A 163 14.64 -1.86 -10.19
N GLY A 164 13.94 -2.71 -10.95
CA GLY A 164 13.15 -3.82 -10.41
C GLY A 164 11.88 -3.38 -9.67
N VAL A 165 11.58 -2.09 -9.63
CA VAL A 165 10.35 -1.54 -9.07
C VAL A 165 9.22 -1.69 -10.09
N TRP A 166 8.03 -1.99 -9.59
CA TRP A 166 6.79 -2.05 -10.36
C TRP A 166 5.85 -0.93 -9.91
N GLU A 167 5.10 -0.32 -10.83
CA GLU A 167 4.15 0.75 -10.51
C GLU A 167 2.79 0.56 -11.19
N LEU A 168 1.72 0.88 -10.47
CA LEU A 168 0.40 1.14 -11.04
C LEU A 168 -0.34 2.20 -10.24
N PHE A 169 -0.98 3.15 -10.92
CA PHE A 169 -1.93 4.06 -10.31
C PHE A 169 -3.36 3.61 -10.62
N ILE A 170 -4.18 3.43 -9.58
CA ILE A 170 -5.58 3.04 -9.71
C ILE A 170 -6.46 4.23 -9.29
N PRO A 171 -7.10 4.93 -10.25
CA PRO A 171 -7.94 6.09 -9.97
C PRO A 171 -9.17 5.71 -9.14
N GLY A 172 -9.59 6.60 -8.23
CA GLY A 172 -10.76 6.42 -7.40
C GLY A 172 -10.62 5.41 -6.25
N LEU A 173 -9.47 4.74 -6.12
CA LEU A 173 -9.23 3.80 -5.04
C LEU A 173 -8.91 4.54 -3.74
N ALA A 174 -9.71 4.30 -2.70
CA ALA A 174 -9.73 5.09 -1.47
C ALA A 174 -8.91 4.45 -0.33
N ALA A 175 -8.69 5.23 0.74
CA ALA A 175 -8.19 4.70 2.01
C ALA A 175 -9.12 3.60 2.54
N GLY A 176 -8.55 2.60 3.21
CA GLY A 176 -9.31 1.47 3.72
C GLY A 176 -9.38 0.28 2.76
N THR A 177 -9.12 0.47 1.46
CA THR A 177 -9.13 -0.62 0.49
C THR A 177 -8.09 -1.69 0.83
N LEU A 178 -8.53 -2.95 0.89
CA LEU A 178 -7.65 -4.10 1.06
C LEU A 178 -6.99 -4.48 -0.25
N TYR A 179 -5.70 -4.79 -0.20
CA TYR A 179 -4.93 -5.21 -1.35
C TYR A 179 -3.76 -6.13 -1.00
N LYS A 180 -3.29 -6.85 -2.01
CA LYS A 180 -2.03 -7.61 -2.04
C LYS A 180 -1.39 -7.47 -3.42
N TYR A 181 -0.17 -7.97 -3.55
CA TYR A 181 0.51 -8.15 -4.83
C TYR A 181 0.45 -9.60 -5.28
N GLU A 182 -0.10 -9.86 -6.47
CA GLU A 182 0.04 -11.15 -7.14
C GLU A 182 1.28 -11.12 -8.03
N ILE A 183 2.27 -11.96 -7.71
CA ILE A 183 3.59 -11.98 -8.33
C ILE A 183 3.75 -13.29 -9.08
N ARG A 184 4.05 -13.19 -10.39
CA ARG A 184 4.43 -14.35 -11.22
C ARG A 184 5.96 -14.39 -11.34
N ASN A 185 6.56 -15.49 -10.91
CA ASN A 185 8.01 -15.70 -11.01
C ASN A 185 8.46 -15.87 -12.47
N ARG A 186 9.58 -15.24 -12.87
CA ARG A 186 10.08 -15.31 -14.25
C ARG A 186 10.63 -16.67 -14.66
N ALA A 187 11.29 -17.39 -13.77
CA ALA A 187 11.91 -18.67 -14.07
C ALA A 187 10.91 -19.83 -13.99
N SER A 188 10.15 -19.92 -12.89
CA SER A 188 9.25 -21.06 -12.65
C SER A 188 7.83 -20.82 -13.18
N GLY A 189 7.42 -19.57 -13.34
CA GLY A 189 6.03 -19.22 -13.61
C GLY A 189 5.06 -19.44 -12.46
N ALA A 190 5.55 -19.80 -11.27
CA ALA A 190 4.75 -19.89 -10.06
C ALA A 190 4.14 -18.53 -9.74
N VAL A 191 2.88 -18.55 -9.29
CA VAL A 191 2.14 -17.37 -8.85
C VAL A 191 2.05 -17.39 -7.33
N GLN A 192 2.40 -16.27 -6.71
CA GLN A 192 2.33 -16.06 -5.26
C GLN A 192 1.55 -14.79 -4.97
N VAL A 193 0.85 -14.76 -3.83
CA VAL A 193 0.14 -13.57 -3.36
C VAL A 193 0.81 -13.08 -2.09
N LYS A 194 1.39 -11.88 -2.16
CA LYS A 194 2.23 -11.27 -1.13
C LYS A 194 1.60 -10.02 -0.56
N SER A 195 1.79 -9.80 0.73
CA SER A 195 1.44 -8.55 1.41
C SER A 195 2.45 -7.47 1.05
N ASP A 196 2.06 -6.20 1.15
CA ASP A 196 2.96 -5.10 0.81
C ASP A 196 4.12 -4.99 1.81
N PRO A 197 5.40 -5.15 1.39
CA PRO A 197 6.55 -4.98 2.29
C PRO A 197 6.63 -3.59 2.91
N TYR A 198 6.12 -2.58 2.22
CA TYR A 198 6.04 -1.17 2.63
C TYR A 198 4.60 -0.76 3.01
N GLY A 199 3.72 -1.72 3.26
CA GLY A 199 2.37 -1.46 3.74
C GLY A 199 2.40 -0.72 5.07
N GLN A 200 1.64 0.38 5.16
CA GLN A 200 1.55 1.21 6.38
C GLN A 200 0.31 0.89 7.23
N ARG A 201 -0.47 -0.11 6.80
CA ARG A 201 -1.65 -0.62 7.51
C ARG A 201 -1.97 -2.02 6.99
N PHE A 202 -2.41 -2.90 7.88
CA PHE A 202 -2.83 -4.27 7.54
C PHE A 202 -4.22 -4.59 8.13
N GLU A 203 -4.78 -5.71 7.70
CA GLU A 203 -5.89 -6.36 8.40
C GLU A 203 -5.48 -6.82 9.80
N LEU A 204 -6.46 -7.09 10.66
CA LEU A 204 -6.18 -7.77 11.92
C LEU A 204 -5.87 -9.25 11.62
N ARG A 205 -4.81 -9.79 12.22
CA ARG A 205 -4.50 -11.22 12.16
C ARG A 205 -5.73 -12.10 12.52
N PRO A 206 -5.91 -13.29 11.92
CA PRO A 206 -4.97 -13.98 11.03
C PRO A 206 -5.04 -13.54 9.56
N ALA A 207 -5.85 -12.53 9.22
CA ALA A 207 -5.88 -11.98 7.88
C ALA A 207 -4.58 -11.20 7.57
N THR A 208 -4.23 -11.09 6.29
CA THR A 208 -2.89 -10.68 5.87
C THR A 208 -2.88 -9.63 4.75
N ALA A 209 -4.02 -9.12 4.29
CA ALA A 209 -3.99 -8.06 3.28
C ALA A 209 -3.41 -6.77 3.87
N ALA A 210 -2.64 -6.06 3.05
CA ALA A 210 -2.35 -4.67 3.31
C ALA A 210 -3.62 -3.85 3.07
N CYS A 211 -3.69 -2.68 3.69
CA CYS A 211 -4.81 -1.76 3.59
C CYS A 211 -4.26 -0.40 3.17
N VAL A 212 -4.89 0.25 2.18
CA VAL A 212 -4.48 1.59 1.75
C VAL A 212 -4.59 2.53 2.97
N PRO A 213 -3.48 3.13 3.43
CA PRO A 213 -3.49 3.94 4.64
C PRO A 213 -4.27 5.24 4.39
N PRO A 214 -5.07 5.71 5.36
CA PRO A 214 -5.57 7.08 5.32
C PRO A 214 -4.40 8.06 5.50
N PRO A 215 -4.52 9.31 5.03
CA PRO A 215 -3.60 10.36 5.41
C PRO A 215 -3.51 10.45 6.96
N PRO A 216 -2.32 10.68 7.53
CA PRO A 216 -2.18 10.89 8.98
C PRO A 216 -3.08 12.04 9.44
N ALA A 217 -3.88 11.82 10.48
CA ALA A 217 -4.75 12.85 11.05
C ALA A 217 -4.24 13.38 12.41
N HIS A 218 -3.29 12.67 13.04
CA HIS A 218 -2.72 13.10 14.32
C HIS A 218 -1.88 14.37 14.16
N ALA A 219 -2.24 15.41 14.93
CA ALA A 219 -1.47 16.65 15.05
C ALA A 219 -0.63 16.58 16.33
N TRP A 220 0.68 16.46 16.17
CA TRP A 220 1.65 16.39 17.27
C TRP A 220 1.68 17.68 18.09
N SER A 221 1.92 17.53 19.40
CA SER A 221 2.08 18.64 20.35
C SER A 221 3.39 18.57 21.15
N ASP A 222 4.28 17.63 20.81
CA ASP A 222 5.53 17.32 21.51
C ASP A 222 6.76 18.15 21.12
N GLY A 223 6.58 19.30 20.46
CA GLY A 223 7.68 20.12 19.94
C GLY A 223 8.71 20.50 21.02
N ASP A 224 8.25 20.91 22.20
CA ASP A 224 9.12 21.24 23.34
C ASP A 224 9.89 20.03 23.87
N TRP A 225 9.27 18.85 23.86
CA TRP A 225 9.93 17.60 24.25
C TRP A 225 11.04 17.24 23.28
N LEU A 226 10.78 17.30 21.97
CA LEU A 226 11.78 17.03 20.94
C LEU A 226 12.97 18.01 21.00
N ALA A 227 12.69 19.29 21.25
CA ALA A 227 13.73 20.31 21.42
C ALA A 227 14.63 20.02 22.64
N ARG A 228 14.05 19.62 23.78
CA ARG A 228 14.81 19.18 24.96
C ARG A 228 15.60 17.91 24.70
N ARG A 229 15.00 16.91 24.06
CA ARG A 229 15.65 15.63 23.73
C ARG A 229 16.90 15.83 22.87
N ALA A 230 16.88 16.77 21.93
CA ALA A 230 18.04 17.05 21.06
C ALA A 230 19.27 17.57 21.81
N GLN A 231 19.08 18.16 23.00
CA GLN A 231 20.16 18.68 23.85
C GLN A 231 20.47 17.76 25.04
N TRP A 232 19.74 16.64 25.16
CA TRP A 232 19.80 15.77 26.32
C TRP A 232 21.01 14.85 26.29
N ASP A 233 21.90 14.99 27.27
CA ASP A 233 23.02 14.08 27.51
C ASP A 233 22.54 12.84 28.28
N TRP A 234 21.95 11.90 27.54
CA TRP A 234 21.30 10.71 28.08
C TRP A 234 22.26 9.79 28.87
N LEU A 235 23.57 9.84 28.61
CA LEU A 235 24.57 9.05 29.36
C LEU A 235 24.79 9.57 30.78
N HIS A 236 24.47 10.84 31.04
CA HIS A 236 24.68 11.51 32.32
C HIS A 236 23.36 11.95 32.97
N ALA A 237 22.25 11.35 32.56
CA ALA A 237 20.91 11.64 33.05
C ALA A 237 20.21 10.36 33.55
N PRO A 238 19.18 10.48 34.41
CA PRO A 238 18.44 9.32 34.89
C PRO A 238 17.68 8.63 33.75
N VAL A 239 18.00 7.36 33.53
CA VAL A 239 17.28 6.47 32.62
C VAL A 239 16.76 5.29 33.42
N SER A 240 15.44 5.27 33.66
CA SER A 240 14.74 4.15 34.28
C SER A 240 13.58 3.77 33.36
N ILE A 241 13.63 2.54 32.85
CA ILE A 241 12.80 2.06 31.76
C ILE A 241 11.75 1.09 32.30
N TYR A 242 10.49 1.33 31.96
CA TYR A 242 9.41 0.37 32.13
C TYR A 242 9.17 -0.39 30.82
N GLU A 243 9.64 -1.63 30.74
CA GLU A 243 9.44 -2.49 29.58
C GLU A 243 7.97 -2.98 29.52
N LEU A 244 7.35 -2.88 28.35
CA LEU A 244 5.93 -3.11 28.12
C LEU A 244 5.70 -3.98 26.88
N HIS A 245 5.10 -5.15 27.11
CA HIS A 245 4.35 -5.83 26.06
C HIS A 245 2.88 -5.36 26.07
N ALA A 246 2.51 -4.52 25.09
CA ALA A 246 1.18 -3.89 24.99
C ALA A 246 0.02 -4.90 24.99
N GLY A 247 0.24 -6.11 24.45
CA GLY A 247 -0.77 -7.16 24.38
C GLY A 247 -1.01 -7.96 25.67
N SER A 248 -0.18 -7.78 26.70
CA SER A 248 -0.26 -8.58 27.94
C SER A 248 -0.20 -7.77 29.23
N TRP A 249 0.14 -6.47 29.19
CA TRP A 249 0.13 -5.61 30.38
C TRP A 249 -1.21 -5.66 31.12
N ARG A 250 -2.30 -5.47 30.39
CA ARG A 250 -3.66 -5.64 30.89
C ARG A 250 -4.59 -6.05 29.77
N ARG A 251 -5.63 -6.82 30.12
CA ARG A 251 -6.74 -7.18 29.21
C ARG A 251 -8.06 -6.75 29.78
N HIS A 252 -8.99 -6.40 28.90
CA HIS A 252 -10.37 -6.16 29.28
C HIS A 252 -11.06 -7.48 29.65
N PRO A 253 -12.15 -7.44 30.43
CA PRO A 253 -13.06 -8.58 30.55
C PRO A 253 -13.45 -9.09 29.15
N GLY A 254 -13.34 -10.39 28.92
CA GLY A 254 -13.54 -11.00 27.59
C GLY A 254 -12.28 -11.08 26.71
N GLY A 255 -11.11 -10.67 27.22
CA GLY A 255 -9.81 -10.95 26.60
C GLY A 255 -9.37 -9.97 25.51
N ARG A 256 -10.16 -8.91 25.25
CA ARG A 256 -9.78 -7.83 24.32
C ARG A 256 -8.53 -7.10 24.81
N PHE A 257 -7.63 -6.77 23.88
CA PHE A 257 -6.47 -5.93 24.13
C PHE A 257 -6.87 -4.49 24.49
N TYR A 258 -6.01 -3.84 25.26
CA TYR A 258 -6.05 -2.38 25.38
C TYR A 258 -5.55 -1.75 24.07
N SER A 259 -6.23 -0.71 23.63
CA SER A 259 -5.76 0.13 22.54
C SER A 259 -4.67 1.08 23.02
N TYR A 260 -3.90 1.67 22.11
CA TYR A 260 -2.90 2.69 22.43
C TYR A 260 -3.50 3.91 23.17
N ARG A 261 -4.75 4.28 22.86
CA ARG A 261 -5.47 5.33 23.61
C ARG A 261 -5.75 4.92 25.04
N GLU A 262 -6.27 3.71 25.25
CA GLU A 262 -6.54 3.20 26.59
C GLU A 262 -5.23 2.98 27.39
N LEU A 263 -4.13 2.62 26.72
CA LEU A 263 -2.80 2.60 27.36
C LEU A 263 -2.37 4.02 27.78
N ALA A 264 -2.56 5.03 26.94
CA ALA A 264 -2.26 6.41 27.33
C ALA A 264 -3.09 6.85 28.56
N GLU A 265 -4.36 6.45 28.64
CA GLU A 265 -5.24 6.80 29.77
C GLU A 265 -4.90 6.05 31.06
N HIS A 266 -4.50 4.78 30.98
CA HIS A 266 -4.37 3.90 32.16
C HIS A 266 -2.94 3.54 32.54
N LEU A 267 -2.05 3.34 31.57
CA LEU A 267 -0.64 3.00 31.83
C LEU A 267 0.15 4.24 32.20
N LEU A 268 -0.04 5.36 31.49
CA LEU A 268 0.78 6.55 31.70
C LEU A 268 0.71 7.10 33.13
N PRO A 269 -0.47 7.22 33.79
CA PRO A 269 -0.52 7.63 35.19
C PRO A 269 0.23 6.69 36.14
N TYR A 270 0.19 5.39 35.87
CA TYR A 270 0.94 4.40 36.65
C TYR A 270 2.46 4.55 36.46
N VAL A 271 2.91 4.74 35.23
CA VAL A 271 4.34 4.95 34.92
C VAL A 271 4.88 6.22 35.61
N LEU A 272 4.06 7.28 35.65
CA LEU A 272 4.38 8.53 36.34
C LEU A 272 4.43 8.36 37.86
N ASP A 273 3.44 7.70 38.46
CA ASP A 273 3.38 7.45 39.91
C ASP A 273 4.59 6.62 40.39
N MET A 274 5.01 5.67 39.57
CA MET A 274 6.19 4.82 39.83
C MET A 274 7.53 5.53 39.56
N GLY A 275 7.53 6.70 38.92
CA GLY A 275 8.73 7.52 38.71
C GLY A 275 9.68 7.05 37.60
N TYR A 276 9.19 6.27 36.63
CA TYR A 276 9.99 5.89 35.45
C TYR A 276 10.24 7.09 34.53
N THR A 277 11.32 7.06 33.76
CA THR A 277 11.63 8.12 32.78
C THR A 277 11.29 7.71 31.36
N HIS A 278 11.19 6.41 31.08
CA HIS A 278 10.91 5.86 29.76
C HIS A 278 9.96 4.67 29.82
N ILE A 279 9.22 4.47 28.73
CA ILE A 279 8.53 3.22 28.40
C ILE A 279 9.27 2.58 27.22
N GLU A 280 9.59 1.30 27.32
CA GLU A 280 10.11 0.52 26.19
C GLU A 280 9.03 -0.43 25.72
N LEU A 281 8.58 -0.25 24.49
CA LEU A 281 7.58 -1.12 23.88
C LEU A 281 8.30 -2.29 23.20
N LEU A 282 7.91 -3.52 23.55
CA LEU A 282 8.19 -4.68 22.69
C LEU A 282 7.67 -4.42 21.27
N PRO A 283 8.18 -5.14 20.23
CA PRO A 283 7.99 -4.75 18.84
C PRO A 283 6.53 -4.46 18.47
N VAL A 284 6.29 -3.22 18.04
CA VAL A 284 4.95 -2.75 17.66
C VAL A 284 4.62 -2.99 16.20
N SER A 285 5.59 -3.40 15.38
CA SER A 285 5.39 -3.70 13.96
C SER A 285 4.39 -4.85 13.76
N GLU A 286 3.74 -4.89 12.60
CA GLU A 286 2.77 -5.94 12.30
C GLU A 286 3.44 -7.32 12.25
N HIS A 287 2.81 -8.30 12.92
CA HIS A 287 3.31 -9.65 13.09
C HIS A 287 2.13 -10.65 13.15
N PRO A 288 2.28 -11.89 12.66
CA PRO A 288 1.16 -12.82 12.53
C PRO A 288 0.81 -13.57 13.83
N LEU A 289 1.77 -13.73 14.74
CA LEU A 289 1.66 -14.61 15.91
C LEU A 289 1.87 -13.83 17.23
N ASP A 290 0.91 -13.87 18.14
CA ASP A 290 1.00 -13.16 19.43
C ASP A 290 2.13 -13.69 20.31
N GLU A 291 2.35 -14.99 20.28
CA GLU A 291 3.35 -15.71 21.07
C GLU A 291 4.78 -15.38 20.63
N SER A 292 4.96 -14.74 19.47
CA SER A 292 6.25 -14.18 19.06
C SER A 292 6.62 -12.89 19.83
N TRP A 293 5.66 -12.32 20.57
CA TRP A 293 5.75 -11.02 21.23
C TRP A 293 6.14 -9.86 20.31
N GLY A 294 5.96 -10.05 18.99
CA GLY A 294 6.29 -9.08 17.95
C GLY A 294 7.62 -9.31 17.23
N TYR A 295 8.51 -10.17 17.74
CA TYR A 295 9.83 -10.38 17.16
C TYR A 295 9.81 -11.10 15.81
N GLN A 296 8.72 -11.78 15.45
CA GLN A 296 8.50 -12.34 14.11
C GLN A 296 7.71 -11.36 13.23
N THR A 297 8.32 -10.23 12.89
CA THR A 297 7.69 -9.15 12.12
C THR A 297 7.48 -9.53 10.66
N THR A 298 6.30 -9.20 10.11
CA THR A 298 5.97 -9.35 8.68
C THR A 298 5.59 -8.03 8.01
N GLY A 299 5.17 -7.01 8.76
CA GLY A 299 4.86 -5.67 8.27
C GLY A 299 5.65 -4.59 9.00
N TYR A 300 6.89 -4.35 8.55
CA TYR A 300 7.85 -3.46 9.19
C TYR A 300 7.46 -1.97 9.22
N PHE A 301 6.57 -1.53 8.31
CA PHE A 301 6.19 -0.13 8.15
C PHE A 301 4.82 0.22 8.73
N ALA A 302 4.20 -0.71 9.45
CA ALA A 302 2.91 -0.49 10.09
C ALA A 302 2.94 -0.94 11.55
N PRO A 303 2.39 -0.14 12.49
CA PRO A 303 2.09 -0.66 13.81
C PRO A 303 0.99 -1.71 13.70
N THR A 304 1.06 -2.74 14.54
CA THR A 304 0.10 -3.83 14.54
C THR A 304 -1.30 -3.31 14.83
N ARG A 305 -2.28 -3.83 14.07
CA ARG A 305 -3.67 -3.40 14.20
C ARG A 305 -4.34 -3.84 15.51
N ARG A 306 -3.70 -4.72 16.27
CA ARG A 306 -4.22 -5.27 17.55
C ARG A 306 -4.59 -4.18 18.55
N PHE A 307 -3.84 -3.07 18.56
CA PHE A 307 -3.96 -2.01 19.57
C PHE A 307 -4.52 -0.70 18.99
N GLY A 308 -4.99 -0.71 17.74
CA GLY A 308 -5.60 0.45 17.10
C GLY A 308 -4.94 0.83 15.78
N SER A 309 -5.06 2.09 15.42
CA SER A 309 -4.50 2.70 14.21
C SER A 309 -3.11 3.27 14.46
N ALA A 310 -2.41 3.64 13.38
CA ALA A 310 -1.15 4.37 13.48
C ALA A 310 -1.31 5.72 14.21
N ASP A 311 -2.43 6.43 14.03
CA ASP A 311 -2.71 7.66 14.77
C ASP A 311 -2.94 7.41 16.27
N ASP A 312 -3.43 6.23 16.66
CA ASP A 312 -3.57 5.88 18.07
C ASP A 312 -2.19 5.66 18.71
N LEU A 313 -1.24 5.03 17.99
CA LEU A 313 0.14 4.94 18.45
C LEU A 313 0.81 6.32 18.53
N ARG A 314 0.60 7.19 17.52
CA ARG A 314 1.09 8.57 17.56
C ARG A 314 0.55 9.31 18.79
N GLY A 315 -0.75 9.21 19.06
CA GLY A 315 -1.38 9.80 20.24
C GLY A 315 -0.83 9.27 21.56
N PHE A 316 -0.52 7.97 21.65
CA PHE A 316 0.14 7.41 22.84
C PHE A 316 1.54 8.01 23.06
N ILE A 317 2.34 8.12 21.99
CA ILE A 317 3.69 8.71 22.05
C ILE A 317 3.61 10.20 22.42
N ASP A 318 2.72 10.96 21.79
CA ASP A 318 2.51 12.39 22.06
C ASP A 318 2.08 12.61 23.52
N ALA A 319 1.19 11.76 24.05
CA ALA A 319 0.79 11.79 25.46
C ALA A 319 1.97 11.50 26.41
N CYS A 320 2.82 10.51 26.09
CA CYS A 320 4.02 10.21 26.88
C CYS A 320 4.97 11.41 26.87
N HIS A 321 5.25 11.99 25.71
CA HIS A 321 6.12 13.16 25.57
C HIS A 321 5.58 14.38 26.33
N GLY A 322 4.27 14.63 26.25
CA GLY A 322 3.58 15.68 27.01
C GLY A 322 3.71 15.52 28.53
N ALA A 323 3.82 14.28 29.01
CA ALA A 323 4.05 13.94 30.41
C ALA A 323 5.54 13.81 30.80
N GLY A 324 6.46 14.05 29.86
CA GLY A 324 7.90 13.96 30.12
C GLY A 324 8.46 12.53 30.09
N ILE A 325 7.75 11.57 29.50
CA ILE A 325 8.15 10.18 29.37
C ILE A 325 8.67 9.90 27.97
N GLY A 326 9.88 9.36 27.86
CA GLY A 326 10.42 8.90 26.59
C GLY A 326 9.82 7.56 26.16
N VAL A 327 9.66 7.35 24.85
CA VAL A 327 9.21 6.07 24.29
C VAL A 327 10.33 5.44 23.47
N LEU A 328 10.74 4.23 23.85
CA LEU A 328 11.66 3.37 23.12
C LEU A 328 10.85 2.27 22.42
N LEU A 329 11.28 1.89 21.22
CA LEU A 329 10.66 0.82 20.45
C LEU A 329 11.70 -0.27 20.22
N ASP A 330 11.36 -1.49 20.60
CA ASP A 330 12.08 -2.65 20.13
C ASP A 330 11.93 -2.77 18.61
N TRP A 331 13.09 -2.89 17.97
CA TRP A 331 13.17 -3.08 16.54
C TRP A 331 13.82 -4.43 16.24
N ALA A 332 13.15 -5.25 15.42
CA ALA A 332 13.56 -6.62 15.11
C ALA A 332 14.08 -6.77 13.66
N PRO A 333 15.28 -6.22 13.31
CA PRO A 333 15.84 -6.31 11.96
C PRO A 333 16.62 -7.60 11.68
N GLY A 334 16.88 -8.42 12.71
CA GLY A 334 17.83 -9.53 12.62
C GLY A 334 17.33 -10.73 11.82
N HIS A 335 16.02 -10.89 11.67
CA HIS A 335 15.38 -11.95 10.89
C HIS A 335 13.93 -11.59 10.56
N PHE A 336 13.30 -12.36 9.67
CA PHE A 336 11.86 -12.36 9.40
C PHE A 336 11.39 -13.83 9.29
N PRO A 337 10.12 -14.15 9.57
CA PRO A 337 9.62 -15.52 9.53
C PRO A 337 9.37 -16.01 8.09
N GLU A 338 9.26 -17.33 7.90
CA GLU A 338 9.07 -17.98 6.59
C GLU A 338 7.62 -17.95 6.07
N ASP A 339 6.77 -17.08 6.64
CA ASP A 339 5.39 -16.90 6.23
C ASP A 339 5.28 -16.58 4.73
N GLN A 340 4.64 -17.46 3.97
CA GLN A 340 4.56 -17.35 2.51
C GLN A 340 3.89 -16.07 2.02
N PHE A 341 3.05 -15.42 2.84
CA PHE A 341 2.40 -14.16 2.48
C PHE A 341 3.30 -12.93 2.67
N ALA A 342 4.46 -13.08 3.33
CA ALA A 342 5.38 -11.99 3.70
C ALA A 342 6.65 -12.01 2.83
N LEU A 343 7.83 -11.76 3.41
CA LEU A 343 9.07 -11.53 2.67
C LEU A 343 9.76 -12.79 2.13
N ALA A 344 9.40 -13.97 2.64
CA ALA A 344 10.10 -15.24 2.36
C ALA A 344 9.94 -15.80 0.94
#